data_AF-A0AAW9DJB8-F1
#
_entry.id   AF-A0AAW9DJB8-F1
#
_cell.length_a   1.000
_cell.length_b   1.000
_cell.length_c   1.000
_cell.angle_alpha   90.00
_cell.angle_beta   90.00
_cell.angle_gamma   90.00
#
_symmetry.space_group_name_H-M   'P 1'
#
loop_
_entity.id
_entity.type
_entity.pdbx_description
1 polymer ?
#
loop_
_entity_poly.entity_id
_entity_poly.type
_entity_poly.pdbx_seq_one_letter_code
_entity_poly.pdbx_strand_id
1 'polypeptide(L)'
;NYNAVGGSTVMYTAHWPRLHPSDFKVRTLDGVADDWPIDYDALTPFFEENDRIMGTSGLSGDPLSPLTHPPMPQQPLGLSGAILGKAMNKLGWHWWPSDTTVATTDYEGRARCINLGH
;
A
#
# COMPACT_ATOMS: atom_id res chain seq x y z
N ASN A 1 -17.27 -12.06 7.91
CA ASN A 1 -17.79 -10.85 7.23
C ASN A 1 -18.44 -9.93 8.24
N TYR A 2 -17.94 -8.71 8.34
CA TYR A 2 -18.59 -7.65 9.12
C TYR A 2 -19.75 -7.09 8.30
N ASN A 3 -20.96 -7.12 8.85
CA ASN A 3 -22.19 -6.73 8.16
C ASN A 3 -22.83 -5.53 8.85
N ALA A 4 -22.13 -4.40 8.87
CA ALA A 4 -22.67 -3.12 9.31
C ALA A 4 -22.19 -1.99 8.39
N VAL A 5 -22.69 -0.77 8.62
CA VAL A 5 -22.27 0.42 7.87
C VAL A 5 -20.74 0.57 7.95
N GLY A 6 -20.09 0.76 6.80
CA GLY A 6 -18.64 0.78 6.64
C GLY A 6 -18.08 -0.49 5.98
N GLY A 7 -18.76 -1.64 6.11
CA GLY A 7 -18.35 -2.87 5.44
C GLY A 7 -17.01 -3.44 5.96
N SER A 8 -16.24 -4.09 5.08
CA SER A 8 -15.01 -4.79 5.46
C SER A 8 -13.90 -3.89 5.99
N THR A 9 -13.90 -2.59 5.64
CA THR A 9 -12.90 -1.62 6.10
C THR A 9 -13.01 -1.33 7.60
N VAL A 10 -14.08 -1.77 8.27
CA VAL A 10 -14.19 -1.68 9.74
C VAL A 10 -13.24 -2.66 10.43
N MET A 11 -12.92 -3.80 9.81
CA MET A 11 -12.05 -4.85 10.40
C MET A 11 -10.78 -5.13 9.60
N TYR A 12 -10.51 -4.36 8.54
CA TYR A 12 -9.29 -4.54 7.76
C TYR A 12 -8.03 -4.19 8.60
N THR A 13 -6.87 -4.68 8.16
CA THR A 13 -5.58 -4.37 8.81
C THR A 13 -4.96 -3.06 8.33
N ALA A 14 -5.70 -2.29 7.52
CA ALA A 14 -5.23 -1.07 6.87
C ALA A 14 -4.00 -1.25 5.96
N HIS A 15 -3.70 -2.48 5.51
CA HIS A 15 -2.72 -2.74 4.46
C HIS A 15 -3.23 -2.22 3.10
N TRP A 16 -2.40 -1.49 2.36
CA TRP A 16 -2.86 -0.67 1.23
C TRP A 16 -2.00 -0.81 -0.04
N PRO A 17 -1.88 -2.02 -0.63
CA PRO A 17 -1.12 -2.21 -1.86
C PRO A 17 -1.92 -1.73 -3.08
N ARG A 18 -1.21 -1.16 -4.06
CA ARG A 18 -1.73 -0.95 -5.42
C ARG A 18 -1.46 -2.19 -6.28
N LEU A 19 -2.27 -2.37 -7.33
CA LEU A 19 -1.97 -3.35 -8.38
C LEU A 19 -0.65 -3.00 -9.09
N HIS A 20 0.05 -4.00 -9.61
CA HIS A 20 1.21 -3.80 -10.48
C HIS A 20 0.75 -3.60 -11.94
N PRO A 21 1.46 -2.86 -12.80
CA PRO A 21 1.08 -2.69 -14.20
C PRO A 21 0.89 -4.00 -14.99
N SER A 22 1.56 -5.08 -14.60
CA SER A 22 1.36 -6.42 -15.19
C SER A 22 0.00 -7.02 -14.87
N ASP A 23 -0.63 -6.67 -13.74
CA ASP A 23 -1.92 -7.23 -13.31
C ASP A 23 -3.06 -6.84 -14.27
N PHE A 24 -2.87 -5.78 -15.05
CA PHE A 24 -3.81 -5.34 -16.10
C PHE A 24 -3.62 -6.11 -17.42
N LYS A 25 -2.55 -6.90 -17.54
CA LYS A 25 -2.11 -7.56 -18.79
C LYS A 25 -1.87 -9.06 -18.62
N VAL A 26 -2.57 -9.70 -17.69
CA VAL A 26 -2.35 -11.11 -17.32
C VAL A 26 -2.59 -12.10 -18.46
N ARG A 27 -3.46 -11.79 -19.42
CA ARG A 27 -3.64 -12.64 -20.60
C ARG A 27 -2.46 -12.48 -21.56
N THR A 28 -2.04 -11.24 -21.79
CA THR A 28 -0.92 -10.93 -22.69
C THR A 28 0.43 -11.42 -22.13
N LEU A 29 0.69 -11.26 -20.83
CA LEU A 29 1.97 -11.59 -20.21
C LEU A 29 2.04 -13.04 -19.72
N ASP A 30 0.95 -13.55 -19.15
CA ASP A 30 0.94 -14.84 -18.45
C ASP A 30 0.04 -15.89 -19.12
N GLY A 31 -0.73 -15.51 -20.14
CA GLY A 31 -1.60 -16.42 -20.90
C GLY A 31 -2.86 -16.87 -20.16
N VAL A 32 -3.26 -16.18 -19.08
CA VAL A 32 -4.41 -16.52 -18.23
C VAL A 32 -5.41 -15.37 -18.13
N ALA A 33 -6.69 -15.70 -17.88
CA ALA A 33 -7.78 -14.74 -17.74
C ALA A 33 -7.85 -13.73 -18.91
N ASP A 34 -8.33 -12.51 -18.64
CA ASP A 34 -8.45 -11.43 -19.62
C ASP A 34 -7.57 -10.24 -19.24
N ASP A 35 -7.06 -9.54 -20.25
CA ASP A 35 -6.48 -8.21 -20.05
C ASP A 35 -7.58 -7.22 -19.68
N TRP A 36 -7.27 -6.28 -18.80
CA TRP A 36 -8.19 -5.21 -18.48
C TRP A 36 -8.34 -4.27 -19.69
N PRO A 37 -9.51 -3.67 -19.90
CA PRO A 37 -9.72 -2.71 -21.00
C PRO A 37 -9.05 -1.34 -20.75
N ILE A 38 -8.36 -1.19 -19.62
CA ILE A 38 -7.60 -0.01 -19.19
C ILE A 38 -6.28 -0.49 -18.58
N ASP A 39 -5.28 0.40 -18.50
CA ASP A 39 -4.00 0.12 -17.87
C ASP A 39 -3.86 0.81 -16.50
N TYR A 40 -2.71 0.60 -15.87
CA TYR A 40 -2.36 1.22 -14.59
C TYR A 40 -2.41 2.75 -14.66
N ASP A 41 -1.87 3.34 -15.74
CA ASP A 41 -1.76 4.80 -15.89
C ASP A 41 -3.13 5.47 -15.98
N ALA A 42 -4.12 4.81 -16.57
CA ALA A 42 -5.51 5.26 -16.55
C ALA A 42 -6.08 5.36 -15.13
N LEU A 43 -5.61 4.54 -14.18
CA LEU A 43 -6.05 4.54 -12.78
C LEU A 43 -5.16 5.38 -11.85
N THR A 44 -3.93 5.71 -12.23
CA THR A 44 -2.99 6.53 -11.44
C THR A 44 -3.63 7.76 -10.79
N PRO A 45 -4.35 8.65 -11.50
CA PRO A 45 -4.94 9.83 -10.85
C PRO A 45 -6.00 9.48 -9.80
N PHE A 46 -6.71 8.35 -9.97
CA PHE A 46 -7.70 7.88 -9.01
C PHE A 46 -7.04 7.19 -7.81
N PHE A 47 -5.92 6.50 -8.01
CA PHE A 47 -5.12 5.98 -6.90
C PHE A 47 -4.57 7.11 -6.04
N GLU A 48 -4.05 8.17 -6.65
CA GLU A 48 -3.54 9.34 -5.93
C GLU A 48 -4.63 10.06 -5.13
N GLU A 49 -5.81 10.28 -5.73
CA GLU A 49 -6.93 10.88 -5.01
C GLU A 49 -7.42 9.99 -3.87
N ASN A 50 -7.49 8.68 -4.09
CA ASN A 50 -7.87 7.72 -3.04
C ASN A 50 -6.84 7.70 -1.89
N ASP A 51 -5.54 7.77 -2.19
CA ASP A 51 -4.50 7.85 -1.17
C ASP A 51 -4.60 9.12 -0.32
N ARG A 52 -4.96 10.25 -0.95
CA ARG A 52 -5.24 11.49 -0.25
C ARG A 52 -6.46 11.35 0.67
N ILE A 53 -7.60 10.89 0.14
CA ILE A 53 -8.83 10.68 0.93
C ILE A 53 -8.57 9.73 2.11
N MET A 54 -7.90 8.62 1.84
CA MET A 54 -7.66 7.59 2.84
C MET A 54 -6.56 7.97 3.83
N GLY A 55 -5.69 8.93 3.50
CA GLY A 55 -4.57 9.32 4.34
C GLY A 55 -3.52 8.22 4.38
N THR A 56 -2.99 7.86 3.20
CA THR A 56 -2.00 6.79 3.08
C THR A 56 -0.63 7.20 3.66
N SER A 57 -0.06 6.34 4.48
CA SER A 57 1.30 6.43 5.00
C SER A 57 2.19 5.43 4.27
N GLY A 58 3.28 5.91 3.67
CA GLY A 58 4.10 5.09 2.79
C GLY A 58 5.52 5.62 2.57
N LEU A 59 6.37 4.79 1.95
CA LEU A 59 7.70 5.20 1.50
C LEU A 59 7.71 5.24 -0.02
N SER A 60 7.88 6.42 -0.61
CA SER A 60 8.01 6.56 -2.06
C SER A 60 9.38 6.07 -2.55
N GLY A 61 9.43 5.61 -3.80
CA GLY A 61 10.67 5.29 -4.49
C GLY A 61 11.05 3.81 -4.53
N ASP A 62 10.09 2.90 -4.36
CA ASP A 62 10.30 1.47 -4.61
C ASP A 62 10.75 1.26 -6.08
N PRO A 63 11.94 0.71 -6.34
CA PRO A 63 12.42 0.46 -7.69
C PRO A 63 11.60 -0.57 -8.49
N LEU A 64 10.79 -1.41 -7.84
CA LEU A 64 9.97 -2.44 -8.49
C LEU A 64 8.51 -2.03 -8.68
N SER A 65 8.12 -0.84 -8.23
CA SER A 65 6.75 -0.35 -8.33
C SER A 65 6.72 1.02 -9.04
N PRO A 66 5.59 1.40 -9.66
CA PRO A 66 5.40 2.77 -10.14
C PRO A 66 5.61 3.79 -9.01
N LEU A 67 6.12 4.98 -9.34
CA LEU A 67 6.37 6.02 -8.36
C LEU A 67 5.04 6.46 -7.72
N THR A 68 4.98 6.43 -6.39
CA THR A 68 3.83 6.90 -5.61
C THR A 68 4.20 8.14 -4.79
N HIS A 69 3.20 8.92 -4.39
CA HIS A 69 3.38 10.10 -3.54
C HIS A 69 2.48 10.02 -2.29
N PRO A 70 2.79 9.14 -1.31
CA PRO A 70 1.99 9.02 -0.10
C PRO A 70 1.90 10.37 0.64
N PRO A 71 0.72 10.78 1.13
CA PRO A 71 0.56 12.06 1.84
C PRO A 71 1.29 12.11 3.18
N MET A 72 1.66 10.95 3.74
CA MET A 72 2.35 10.82 5.01
C MET A 72 3.53 9.85 4.92
N PRO A 73 4.56 9.99 5.77
CA PRO A 73 5.66 9.04 5.82
C PRO A 73 5.19 7.66 6.28
N GLN A 74 5.91 6.63 5.86
CA GLN A 74 5.74 5.24 6.28
C GLN A 74 5.67 5.06 7.81
N GLN A 75 5.01 3.97 8.23
CA GLN A 75 5.05 3.52 9.62
C GLN A 75 6.48 3.11 10.03
N PRO A 76 6.87 3.29 11.30
CA PRO A 76 8.12 2.75 11.81
C PRO A 76 8.18 1.22 11.63
N LEU A 77 9.30 0.68 11.13
CA LEU A 77 9.45 -0.76 10.87
C LEU A 77 9.43 -1.63 12.14
N GLY A 78 9.64 -1.02 13.31
CA GLY A 78 9.81 -1.73 14.57
C GLY A 78 11.04 -2.65 14.59
N LEU A 79 11.17 -3.43 15.67
CA LEU A 79 12.30 -4.35 15.85
C LEU A 79 12.32 -5.45 14.80
N SER A 80 11.19 -6.13 14.61
CA SER A 80 11.08 -7.26 13.69
C SER A 80 11.28 -6.82 12.24
N GLY A 81 10.67 -5.70 11.81
CA GLY A 81 10.86 -5.18 10.45
C GLY A 81 12.31 -4.79 10.17
N ALA A 82 13.00 -4.16 11.12
CA ALA A 82 14.42 -3.83 10.97
C ALA A 82 15.32 -5.09 10.86
N ILE A 83 15.00 -6.16 11.60
CA ILE A 83 15.73 -7.44 11.52
C ILE A 83 15.46 -8.13 10.18
N LEU A 84 14.19 -8.19 9.76
CA LEU A 84 13.79 -8.79 8.49
C LEU A 84 14.41 -8.06 7.30
N GLY A 85 14.38 -6.73 7.28
CA GLY A 85 15.00 -5.93 6.23
C GLY A 85 16.51 -6.17 6.11
N LYS A 86 17.22 -6.30 7.25
CA LYS A 86 18.65 -6.69 7.25
C LYS A 86 18.87 -8.09 6.68
N ALA A 87 18.01 -9.05 7.03
CA ALA A 87 18.10 -10.41 6.52
C ALA A 87 17.83 -10.48 5.01
N MET A 88 16.79 -9.79 4.53
CA MET A 88 16.45 -9.69 3.10
C MET A 88 17.60 -9.04 2.31
N ASN A 89 18.19 -7.95 2.82
CA ASN A 89 19.38 -7.35 2.22
C ASN A 89 20.56 -8.33 2.13
N LYS A 90 20.80 -9.13 3.18
CA LYS A 90 21.87 -10.15 3.17
C LYS A 90 21.62 -11.26 2.14
N LEU A 91 20.36 -11.60 1.89
CA LEU A 91 19.96 -12.60 0.89
C LEU A 91 19.88 -12.02 -0.54
N GLY A 92 20.02 -10.70 -0.70
CA GLY A 92 19.82 -10.03 -1.99
C GLY A 92 18.36 -10.03 -2.44
N TRP A 93 17.41 -10.17 -1.51
CA TRP A 93 15.98 -10.14 -1.80
C TRP A 93 15.46 -8.71 -1.72
N HIS A 94 14.75 -8.29 -2.76
CA HIS A 94 14.06 -7.01 -2.74
C HIS A 94 12.97 -7.01 -1.67
N TRP A 95 12.86 -5.90 -0.95
CA TRP A 95 11.80 -5.63 0.00
C TRP A 95 11.54 -4.14 0.07
N TRP A 96 10.31 -3.79 0.42
CA TRP A 96 9.90 -2.42 0.62
C TRP A 96 8.91 -2.31 1.78
N PRO A 97 8.94 -1.23 2.57
CA PRO A 97 7.92 -0.95 3.58
C PRO A 97 6.54 -0.83 2.93
N SER A 98 5.56 -1.52 3.51
CA SER A 98 4.20 -1.48 3.02
C SER A 98 3.55 -0.11 3.20
N ASP A 99 2.83 0.33 2.18
CA ASP A 99 1.85 1.41 2.32
C ASP A 99 0.68 0.96 3.21
N THR A 100 0.20 1.89 4.05
CA THR A 100 -0.89 1.63 4.99
C THR A 100 -1.83 2.83 5.10
N THR A 101 -3.09 2.60 5.40
CA THR A 101 -4.08 3.65 5.74
C THR A 101 -4.15 3.87 7.25
N VAL A 102 -2.97 3.92 7.88
CA VAL A 102 -2.76 4.23 9.30
C VAL A 102 -2.01 5.54 9.38
N ALA A 103 -2.58 6.55 10.01
CA ALA A 103 -1.99 7.88 10.06
C ALA A 103 -0.69 7.91 10.91
N THR A 104 0.44 8.33 10.32
CA THR A 104 1.69 8.60 11.06
C THR A 104 1.75 10.03 11.62
N THR A 105 0.98 10.95 11.06
CA THR A 105 0.80 12.32 11.54
C THR A 105 -0.69 12.63 11.64
N ASP A 106 -1.08 13.68 12.37
CA ASP A 106 -2.47 14.13 12.35
C ASP A 106 -2.86 14.54 10.93
N TYR A 107 -3.97 14.02 10.41
CA TYR A 107 -4.32 14.14 9.00
C TYR A 107 -5.84 14.21 8.80
N GLU A 108 -6.32 15.32 8.22
CA GLU A 108 -7.73 15.57 7.90
C GLU A 108 -8.71 15.23 9.04
N GLY A 109 -8.40 15.68 10.26
CA GLY A 109 -9.23 15.45 11.46
C GLY A 109 -9.07 14.08 12.12
N ARG A 110 -8.16 13.23 11.62
CA ARG A 110 -7.75 11.96 12.26
C ARG A 110 -6.44 12.16 13.02
N ALA A 111 -6.41 11.73 14.28
CA ALA A 111 -5.19 11.75 15.09
C ALA A 111 -4.20 10.69 14.60
N ARG A 112 -2.90 10.97 14.77
CA ARG A 112 -1.84 9.99 14.51
C ARG A 112 -2.04 8.71 15.33
N CYS A 113 -1.60 7.59 14.77
CA CYS A 113 -1.59 6.31 15.46
C CYS A 113 -0.71 6.38 16.73
N ILE A 114 -1.23 5.82 17.82
CA ILE A 114 -0.50 5.69 19.10
C ILE A 114 -0.11 4.23 19.38
N ASN A 115 -0.20 3.36 18.38
CA ASN A 115 0.21 1.94 18.42
C ASN A 115 -0.44 1.11 19.54
N LEU A 116 -1.78 1.10 19.60
CA LEU A 116 -2.54 0.26 20.55
C LEU A 116 -2.69 -1.21 20.10
N GLY A 117 -2.01 -1.61 19.01
CA GLY A 117 -1.93 -3.01 18.61
C GLY A 117 -1.00 -3.75 19.57
N HIS A 118 -1.56 -4.69 20.33
CA HIS A 118 -0.80 -5.59 21.21
C HIS A 118 -0.18 -6.76 20.43
#